data_AF-A0A519YR67-F1
#
_entry.id   AF-A0A519YR67-F1
#
_cell.length_a   1.000
_cell.length_b   1.000
_cell.length_c   1.000
_cell.angle_alpha   90.00
_cell.angle_beta   90.00
_cell.angle_gamma   90.00
#
_symmetry.space_group_name_H-M   'P 1'
#
loop_
_entity.id
_entity.type
_entity.pdbx_description
1 polymer ?
#
loop_
_entity_poly.entity_id
_entity_poly.type
_entity_poly.pdbx_seq_one_letter_code
_entity_poly.pdbx_strand_id
1 'polypeptide(L)'
;SLGDPIEIAGLSKAFGAQTADTGYCAIGSAKSNIGHCESAAGMAGLSKVLLQMKHQTLVPSLHSQTLNPHIDFEKTPFVVQRELAPWHRPRVAIDGQEREWPRIAGLSSFGAGGSNAHLIIEEYVAPARQVADVSAQGPAIVVLSARDEDRLKEQVQHLLNAIKEREIKPEDLADVAYTLQVGREALGVRLACVVATVEELQDKLARLSQGEDGIEDMYRGEVKRNKEALEVFRADEDMAKTIKAWIAKGKFSKLLDLWVKGLAVDWGQLHGGDGEVLPRRISLPTYPFARERYWIPDSLNQSPAQAMAVGIGQLHPLVHRNTSSLNEQRYSSTFTGQEFFLQDHVVQGQRILPGVVQLELARVAVNLGLEVGEGCASEQDVHGVQLEGVVFARPVVVGDEGLEIHIALEPQESGAVAFEIYSGEGDEEVVHSQGRAMLAAGQPGATASGAGAGAGAGAGAGQADHIDLAALSAQCQERSLAGPACYELFLGVGLAYGPAMQAVVEIRTGHDAQGQVQVLGQLKLPSVVETSGQAFTLHPSLMDGALQATA
;
A
#
# COMPACT_ATOMS: atom_id res chain seq x y z
N SER A 1 -24.95 19.84 1.17
CA SER A 1 -25.22 18.98 2.34
C SER A 1 -26.46 19.50 3.05
N LEU A 2 -27.42 18.62 3.39
CA LEU A 2 -28.59 18.97 4.22
C LEU A 2 -28.26 18.87 5.73
N GLY A 3 -27.19 18.16 6.10
CA GLY A 3 -26.79 17.94 7.49
C GLY A 3 -26.16 19.17 8.14
N ASP A 4 -25.29 19.89 7.43
CA ASP A 4 -24.54 21.02 8.00
C ASP A 4 -25.47 22.14 8.52
N PRO A 5 -26.54 22.55 7.81
CA PRO A 5 -27.50 23.51 8.35
C PRO A 5 -28.19 23.03 9.64
N ILE A 6 -28.48 21.73 9.74
CA ILE A 6 -29.11 21.14 10.93
C ILE A 6 -28.14 21.17 12.12
N GLU A 7 -26.87 20.83 11.88
CA GLU A 7 -25.81 20.90 12.89
C GLU A 7 -25.63 22.33 13.42
N ILE A 8 -25.50 23.31 12.52
CA ILE A 8 -25.33 24.72 12.91
C ILE A 8 -26.57 25.26 13.63
N ALA A 9 -27.78 24.88 13.20
CA ALA A 9 -29.01 25.26 13.89
C ALA A 9 -29.07 24.69 15.31
N GLY A 10 -28.70 23.41 15.48
CA GLY A 10 -28.61 22.75 16.79
C GLY A 10 -27.61 23.43 17.73
N LEU A 11 -26.40 23.70 17.22
CA LEU A 11 -25.36 24.40 17.97
C LEU A 11 -25.75 25.84 18.33
N SER A 12 -26.34 26.58 17.38
CA SER A 12 -26.78 27.96 17.62
C SER A 12 -27.88 28.02 18.68
N LYS A 13 -28.80 27.05 18.71
CA LYS A 13 -29.81 26.94 19.77
C LYS A 13 -29.18 26.66 21.14
N ALA A 14 -28.15 25.81 21.21
CA ALA A 14 -27.48 25.49 22.46
C ALA A 14 -26.71 26.70 23.02
N PHE A 15 -26.01 27.45 22.17
CA PHE A 15 -25.23 28.63 22.57
C PHE A 15 -26.10 29.86 22.84
N GLY A 16 -27.14 30.08 22.03
CA GLY A 16 -28.06 31.22 22.14
C GLY A 16 -28.89 31.24 23.43
N ALA A 17 -28.90 30.15 24.20
CA ALA A 17 -29.52 30.11 25.53
C ALA A 17 -28.74 30.92 26.59
N GLN A 18 -27.45 31.22 26.35
CA GLN A 18 -26.58 31.87 27.33
C GLN A 18 -26.02 33.23 26.90
N THR A 19 -25.99 33.53 25.60
CA THR A 19 -25.53 34.83 25.08
C THR A 19 -26.25 35.19 23.77
N ALA A 20 -26.33 36.49 23.49
CA ALA A 20 -26.81 37.04 22.22
C ALA A 20 -25.67 37.40 21.25
N ASP A 21 -24.41 37.22 21.67
CA ASP A 21 -23.25 37.54 20.84
C ASP A 21 -23.20 36.65 19.59
N THR A 22 -22.67 37.20 18.48
CA THR A 22 -22.49 36.46 17.22
C THR A 22 -21.04 36.52 16.76
N GLY A 23 -20.66 35.59 15.88
CA GLY A 23 -19.36 35.62 15.20
C GLY A 23 -18.11 35.52 16.09
N TYR A 24 -18.21 34.95 17.29
CA TYR A 24 -17.10 34.90 18.26
C TYR A 24 -16.47 33.50 18.42
N CYS A 25 -17.12 32.45 17.93
CA CYS A 25 -16.67 31.06 18.06
C CYS A 25 -16.20 30.51 16.71
N ALA A 26 -14.92 30.14 16.60
CA ALA A 26 -14.43 29.51 15.39
C ALA A 26 -15.02 28.10 15.21
N ILE A 27 -15.49 27.77 14.01
CA ILE A 27 -15.98 26.44 13.64
C ILE A 27 -15.23 25.88 12.44
N GLY A 28 -15.02 24.56 12.43
CA GLY A 28 -14.40 23.87 11.33
C GLY A 28 -14.37 22.36 11.54
N SER A 29 -14.00 21.62 10.49
CA SER A 29 -13.97 20.16 10.51
C SER A 29 -12.59 19.61 10.16
N ALA A 30 -12.25 18.40 10.63
CA ALA A 30 -11.10 17.66 10.12
C ALA A 30 -11.41 16.98 8.77
N LYS A 31 -12.71 16.74 8.50
CA LYS A 31 -13.18 16.03 7.31
C LYS A 31 -12.85 16.76 6.00
N SER A 32 -12.68 18.08 6.06
CA SER A 32 -12.25 18.88 4.92
C SER A 32 -10.84 18.55 4.45
N ASN A 33 -10.01 17.93 5.29
CA ASN A 33 -8.61 17.63 4.99
C ASN A 33 -8.39 16.16 4.62
N ILE A 34 -9.09 15.25 5.30
CA ILE A 34 -8.85 13.80 5.21
C ILE A 34 -10.09 12.99 4.83
N GLY A 35 -11.16 13.67 4.42
CA GLY A 35 -12.45 13.04 4.12
C GLY A 35 -13.22 12.59 5.36
N HIS A 36 -14.36 11.94 5.14
CA HIS A 36 -15.19 11.40 6.20
C HIS A 36 -14.66 10.03 6.65
N CYS A 37 -13.91 9.96 7.75
CA CYS A 37 -13.33 8.71 8.26
C CYS A 37 -14.33 7.78 8.96
N GLU A 38 -15.62 7.87 8.64
CA GLU A 38 -16.71 7.10 9.24
C GLU A 38 -16.62 6.98 10.77
N SER A 39 -16.49 5.75 11.29
CA SER A 39 -16.37 5.46 12.72
C SER A 39 -15.19 6.18 13.40
N ALA A 40 -14.14 6.54 12.65
CA ALA A 40 -12.99 7.27 13.16
C ALA A 40 -13.13 8.81 13.06
N ALA A 41 -14.23 9.32 12.50
CA ALA A 41 -14.41 10.76 12.26
C ALA A 41 -14.37 11.59 13.56
N GLY A 42 -14.88 11.05 14.67
CA GLY A 42 -14.78 11.69 15.99
C GLY A 42 -13.33 11.81 16.47
N MET A 43 -12.56 10.72 16.37
CA MET A 43 -11.15 10.71 16.77
C MET A 43 -10.28 11.60 15.88
N ALA A 44 -10.58 11.69 14.58
CA ALA A 44 -9.93 12.65 13.68
C ALA A 44 -10.17 14.10 14.13
N GLY A 45 -11.41 14.44 14.50
CA GLY A 45 -11.75 15.75 15.06
C GLY A 45 -11.06 16.02 16.40
N LEU A 46 -11.00 15.03 17.29
CA LEU A 46 -10.29 15.13 18.57
C LEU A 46 -8.79 15.40 18.35
N SER A 47 -8.14 14.65 17.47
CA SER A 47 -6.72 14.86 17.13
C SER A 47 -6.47 16.26 16.58
N LYS A 48 -7.36 16.79 15.71
CA LYS A 48 -7.28 18.18 15.25
C LYS A 48 -7.33 19.15 16.44
N VAL A 49 -8.31 19.02 17.33
CA VAL A 49 -8.46 19.91 18.50
C VAL A 49 -7.22 19.88 19.40
N LEU A 50 -6.73 18.69 19.74
CA LEU A 50 -5.55 18.53 20.61
C LEU A 50 -4.29 19.13 19.99
N LEU A 51 -4.10 18.98 18.67
CA LEU A 51 -3.01 19.63 17.95
C LEU A 51 -3.17 21.15 17.93
N GLN A 52 -4.37 21.67 17.69
CA GLN A 52 -4.63 23.11 17.76
C GLN A 52 -4.33 23.68 19.15
N MET A 53 -4.64 22.95 20.23
CA MET A 53 -4.30 23.36 21.59
C MET A 53 -2.78 23.32 21.83
N LYS A 54 -2.11 22.23 21.43
CA LYS A 54 -0.65 22.08 21.54
C LYS A 54 0.10 23.22 20.83
N HIS A 55 -0.34 23.56 19.63
CA HIS A 55 0.26 24.61 18.80
C HIS A 55 -0.36 25.98 19.02
N GLN A 56 -1.36 26.10 19.90
CA GLN A 56 -2.07 27.35 20.18
C GLN A 56 -2.54 28.09 18.93
N THR A 57 -3.02 27.33 17.94
CA THR A 57 -3.29 27.80 16.58
C THR A 57 -4.57 27.15 16.05
N LEU A 58 -5.47 27.94 15.46
CA LEU A 58 -6.63 27.47 14.72
C LEU A 58 -6.22 27.17 13.27
N VAL A 59 -6.56 25.98 12.77
CA VAL A 59 -6.23 25.58 11.39
C VAL A 59 -7.43 25.72 10.46
N PRO A 60 -7.22 26.02 9.17
CA PRO A 60 -8.30 26.26 8.22
C PRO A 60 -9.17 25.02 8.01
N SER A 61 -10.48 25.23 7.90
CA SER A 61 -11.44 24.28 7.39
C SER A 61 -11.49 24.43 5.87
N LEU A 62 -10.91 23.48 5.14
CA LEU A 62 -10.79 23.55 3.68
C LEU A 62 -12.15 23.49 2.97
N HIS A 63 -12.15 23.81 1.67
CA HIS A 63 -13.34 23.78 0.81
C HIS A 63 -14.51 24.68 1.29
N SER A 64 -14.20 25.76 2.00
CA SER A 64 -15.18 26.66 2.63
C SER A 64 -15.11 28.11 2.12
N GLN A 65 -14.47 28.36 0.98
CA GLN A 65 -14.38 29.70 0.36
C GLN A 65 -15.77 30.25 0.01
N THR A 66 -16.65 29.40 -0.51
CA THR A 66 -18.08 29.69 -0.65
C THR A 66 -18.81 29.03 0.52
N LEU A 67 -19.52 29.80 1.34
CA LEU A 67 -20.30 29.25 2.47
C LEU A 67 -21.58 28.59 1.97
N ASN A 68 -22.11 27.67 2.78
CA ASN A 68 -23.39 27.04 2.49
C ASN A 68 -24.51 28.11 2.55
N PRO A 69 -25.25 28.35 1.45
CA PRO A 69 -26.26 29.42 1.40
C PRO A 69 -27.47 29.16 2.31
N HIS A 70 -27.64 27.94 2.83
CA HIS A 70 -28.68 27.60 3.80
C HIS A 70 -28.27 27.90 5.25
N ILE A 71 -27.10 28.49 5.48
CA ILE A 71 -26.59 28.85 6.80
C ILE A 71 -26.28 30.35 6.81
N ASP A 72 -27.07 31.11 7.56
CA ASP A 72 -26.86 32.55 7.76
C ASP A 72 -25.85 32.76 8.91
N PHE A 73 -24.57 32.54 8.62
CA PHE A 73 -23.50 32.56 9.64
C PHE A 73 -23.42 33.89 10.42
N GLU A 74 -23.80 35.03 9.81
CA GLU A 74 -23.81 36.35 10.47
C GLU A 74 -24.75 36.39 11.69
N LYS A 75 -25.78 35.54 11.70
CA LYS A 75 -26.74 35.41 12.81
C LYS A 75 -26.40 34.27 13.77
N THR A 76 -25.25 33.63 13.61
CA THR A 76 -24.82 32.52 14.47
C THR A 76 -23.64 32.95 15.35
N PRO A 77 -23.39 32.24 16.47
CA PRO A 77 -22.15 32.40 17.23
C PRO A 77 -20.89 32.05 16.43
N PHE A 78 -21.02 31.39 15.28
CA PHE A 78 -19.94 30.68 14.61
C PHE A 78 -19.34 31.43 13.42
N VAL A 79 -18.02 31.40 13.32
CA VAL A 79 -17.27 31.85 12.13
C VAL A 79 -16.48 30.67 11.59
N VAL A 80 -16.63 30.38 10.29
CA VAL A 80 -15.86 29.29 9.67
C VAL A 80 -14.38 29.69 9.60
N GLN A 81 -13.51 28.92 10.26
CA GLN A 81 -12.07 29.17 10.26
C GLN A 81 -11.51 28.90 8.85
N ARG A 82 -11.12 29.95 8.12
CA ARG A 82 -10.64 29.85 6.72
C ARG A 82 -9.15 29.97 6.55
N GLU A 83 -8.48 30.55 7.54
CA GLU A 83 -7.05 30.83 7.52
C GLU A 83 -6.37 30.25 8.76
N LEU A 84 -5.05 30.10 8.72
CA LEU A 84 -4.28 29.75 9.89
C LEU A 84 -4.21 30.98 10.81
N ALA A 85 -4.63 30.87 12.06
CA ALA A 85 -4.63 32.00 12.99
C ALA A 85 -4.21 31.57 14.40
N PRO A 86 -3.54 32.44 15.17
CA PRO A 86 -3.30 32.18 16.59
C PRO A 86 -4.62 31.93 17.34
N TRP A 87 -4.66 30.88 18.16
CA TRP A 87 -5.77 30.61 19.06
C TRP A 87 -5.51 31.32 20.38
N HIS A 88 -5.99 32.55 20.51
CA HIS A 88 -5.89 33.29 21.75
C HIS A 88 -6.85 32.74 22.80
N ARG A 89 -6.46 32.83 24.08
CA ARG A 89 -7.38 32.61 25.19
C ARG A 89 -8.45 33.69 25.18
N PRO A 90 -9.75 33.33 25.26
CA PRO A 90 -10.80 34.33 25.28
C PRO A 90 -10.77 35.13 26.58
N ARG A 91 -11.09 36.42 26.49
CA ARG A 91 -11.37 37.28 27.65
C ARG A 91 -12.86 37.51 27.69
N VAL A 92 -13.47 37.17 28.82
CA VAL A 92 -14.93 37.23 28.99
C VAL A 92 -15.23 37.97 30.29
N ALA A 93 -16.17 38.92 30.22
CA ALA A 93 -16.69 39.61 31.39
C ALA A 93 -17.81 38.77 32.04
N ILE A 94 -17.56 38.27 33.24
CA ILE A 94 -18.57 37.57 34.06
C ILE A 94 -18.70 38.35 35.37
N ASP A 95 -19.93 38.68 35.78
CA ASP A 95 -20.23 39.50 36.96
C ASP A 95 -19.48 40.85 37.00
N GLY A 96 -19.29 41.46 35.84
CA GLY A 96 -18.62 42.76 35.69
C GLY A 96 -17.08 42.71 35.82
N GLN A 97 -16.47 41.52 35.87
CA GLN A 97 -15.02 41.35 35.88
C GLN A 97 -14.55 40.65 34.60
N GLU A 98 -13.64 41.28 33.87
CA GLU A 98 -12.93 40.63 32.77
C GLU A 98 -11.93 39.60 33.30
N ARG A 99 -12.04 38.36 32.82
CA ARG A 99 -11.08 37.29 33.11
C ARG A 99 -10.68 36.58 31.83
N GLU A 100 -9.42 36.18 31.77
CA GLU A 100 -8.93 35.28 30.72
C GLU A 100 -9.37 33.85 31.05
N TRP A 101 -9.90 33.15 30.05
CA TRP A 101 -10.38 31.77 30.16
C TRP A 101 -9.49 30.83 29.35
N PRO A 102 -9.36 29.55 29.76
CA PRO A 102 -8.62 28.57 28.97
C PRO A 102 -9.27 28.38 27.59
N ARG A 103 -8.47 27.93 26.63
CA ARG A 103 -8.97 27.49 25.32
C ARG A 103 -9.87 26.28 25.53
N ILE A 104 -11.13 26.42 25.12
CA ILE A 104 -12.12 25.35 25.17
C ILE A 104 -12.64 25.10 23.76
N ALA A 105 -12.79 23.83 23.40
CA ALA A 105 -13.41 23.40 22.15
C ALA A 105 -14.56 22.44 22.41
N GLY A 106 -15.65 22.62 21.66
CA GLY A 106 -16.68 21.61 21.46
C GLY A 106 -16.33 20.72 20.27
N LEU A 107 -16.51 19.41 20.41
CA LEU A 107 -16.35 18.44 19.34
C LEU A 107 -17.64 17.64 19.18
N SER A 108 -18.28 17.76 18.01
CA SER A 108 -19.47 16.99 17.65
C SER A 108 -19.14 15.85 16.69
N SER A 109 -19.81 14.71 16.86
CA SER A 109 -19.77 13.58 15.93
C SER A 109 -21.17 12.94 15.83
N PHE A 110 -21.61 12.67 14.61
CA PHE A 110 -22.96 12.17 14.31
C PHE A 110 -22.86 10.93 13.43
N GLY A 111 -23.42 9.82 13.90
CA GLY A 111 -23.56 8.60 13.11
C GLY A 111 -24.85 8.65 12.29
N ALA A 112 -24.82 8.07 11.08
CA ALA A 112 -25.97 8.06 10.18
C ALA A 112 -27.25 7.45 10.79
N GLY A 113 -27.11 6.54 11.76
CA GLY A 113 -28.23 5.95 12.52
C GLY A 113 -28.86 6.85 13.59
N GLY A 114 -28.41 8.10 13.72
CA GLY A 114 -28.95 9.08 14.69
C GLY A 114 -28.21 9.15 16.03
N SER A 115 -27.15 8.37 16.21
CA SER A 115 -26.28 8.46 17.40
C SER A 115 -25.44 9.73 17.36
N ASN A 116 -25.52 10.53 18.43
CA ASN A 116 -24.82 11.81 18.53
C ASN A 116 -23.88 11.80 19.75
N ALA A 117 -22.65 12.28 19.55
CA ALA A 117 -21.68 12.49 20.63
C ALA A 117 -21.19 13.94 20.59
N HIS A 118 -21.10 14.57 21.76
CA HIS A 118 -20.52 15.90 21.92
C HIS A 118 -19.57 15.92 23.11
N LEU A 119 -18.34 16.41 22.91
CA LEU A 119 -17.31 16.51 23.94
C LEU A 119 -16.91 17.98 24.13
N ILE A 120 -16.69 18.37 25.38
CA ILE A 120 -16.06 19.64 25.73
C ILE A 120 -14.63 19.34 26.18
N ILE A 121 -13.68 20.01 25.56
CA ILE A 121 -12.25 19.78 25.77
C ILE A 121 -11.64 21.12 26.17
N GLU A 122 -10.94 21.15 27.30
CA GLU A 122 -10.20 22.31 27.80
C GLU A 122 -8.70 22.06 27.66
N GLU A 123 -7.93 23.11 27.36
CA GLU A 123 -6.47 23.00 27.33
C GLU A 123 -5.90 22.69 28.73
N TYR A 124 -4.84 21.89 28.77
CA TYR A 124 -4.08 21.66 29.99
C TYR A 124 -2.87 22.58 30.07
N VAL A 125 -2.79 23.40 31.13
CA VAL A 125 -1.64 24.27 31.39
C VAL A 125 -0.63 23.53 32.27
N ALA A 126 0.38 22.95 31.64
CA ALA A 126 1.43 22.27 32.38
C ALA A 126 2.20 23.26 33.28
N PRO A 127 2.58 22.85 34.51
CA PRO A 127 3.49 23.64 35.35
C PRO A 127 4.80 23.96 34.63
N ALA A 128 5.54 24.96 35.11
CA ALA A 128 6.86 25.27 34.59
C ALA A 128 7.75 24.02 34.56
N ARG A 129 8.47 23.83 33.45
CA ARG A 129 9.39 22.69 33.30
C ARG A 129 10.61 22.91 34.18
N GLN A 130 10.87 21.96 35.06
CA GLN A 130 12.16 21.84 35.73
C GLN A 130 12.98 20.84 34.92
N VAL A 131 14.17 21.26 34.49
CA VAL A 131 15.07 20.44 33.68
C VAL A 131 15.93 19.61 34.64
N ALA A 132 15.92 18.30 34.48
CA ALA A 132 16.83 17.43 35.22
C ALA A 132 18.26 17.59 34.64
N ASP A 133 19.24 17.73 35.52
CA ASP A 133 20.63 17.94 35.14
C ASP A 133 21.27 16.61 34.71
N VAL A 134 21.53 16.46 33.41
CA VAL A 134 22.25 15.29 32.86
C VAL A 134 23.71 15.68 32.67
N SER A 135 24.61 14.89 33.26
CA SER A 135 26.04 15.15 33.27
C SER A 135 26.85 13.86 33.37
N ALA A 136 28.18 13.96 33.37
CA ALA A 136 29.03 12.79 33.62
C ALA A 136 28.83 12.18 35.01
N GLN A 137 28.41 12.97 36.01
CA GLN A 137 28.12 12.50 37.37
C GLN A 137 26.70 11.94 37.52
N GLY A 138 25.79 12.28 36.60
CA GLY A 138 24.42 11.79 36.52
C GLY A 138 24.03 11.56 35.06
N PRO A 139 24.55 10.50 34.41
CA PRO A 139 24.32 10.29 32.99
C PRO A 139 22.93 9.76 32.71
N ALA A 140 22.42 10.03 31.51
CA ALA A 140 21.17 9.48 31.02
C ALA A 140 21.38 8.05 30.50
N ILE A 141 20.43 7.18 30.82
CA ILE A 141 20.39 5.81 30.33
C ILE A 141 19.36 5.74 29.21
N VAL A 142 19.81 5.68 27.97
CA VAL A 142 18.92 5.61 26.80
C VAL A 142 18.77 4.15 26.40
N VAL A 143 17.52 3.70 26.27
CA VAL A 143 17.19 2.32 25.92
C VAL A 143 16.33 2.26 24.66
N LEU A 144 16.61 1.31 23.78
CA LEU A 144 15.85 1.03 22.58
C LEU A 144 15.58 -0.47 22.51
N SER A 145 14.45 -0.85 21.95
CA SER A 145 14.16 -2.25 21.71
C SER A 145 13.25 -2.47 20.52
N ALA A 146 13.43 -3.60 19.87
CA ALA A 146 12.67 -4.00 18.71
C ALA A 146 12.43 -5.51 18.66
N ARG A 147 11.52 -5.91 17.78
CA ARG A 147 11.20 -7.33 17.56
C ARG A 147 12.37 -8.10 16.95
N ASP A 148 13.15 -7.43 16.11
CA ASP A 148 14.28 -7.96 15.35
C ASP A 148 15.34 -6.86 15.10
N GLU A 149 16.48 -7.26 14.52
CA GLU A 149 17.62 -6.37 14.31
C GLU A 149 17.39 -5.29 13.26
N ASP A 150 16.59 -5.56 12.23
CA ASP A 150 16.32 -4.56 11.18
C ASP A 150 15.39 -3.47 11.71
N ARG A 151 14.40 -3.84 12.52
CA ARG A 151 13.56 -2.88 13.25
C ARG A 151 14.35 -2.07 14.27
N LEU A 152 15.35 -2.67 14.93
CA LEU A 152 16.22 -1.93 15.85
C LEU A 152 17.05 -0.88 15.09
N LYS A 153 17.65 -1.24 13.96
CA LYS A 153 18.39 -0.30 13.10
C LYS A 153 17.52 0.87 12.65
N GLU A 154 16.28 0.62 12.22
CA GLU A 154 15.35 1.69 11.85
C GLU A 154 14.98 2.58 13.04
N GLN A 155 14.80 2.01 14.23
CA GLN A 155 14.51 2.78 15.44
C GLN A 155 15.70 3.68 15.84
N VAL A 156 16.93 3.17 15.72
CA VAL A 156 18.17 3.95 15.88
C VAL A 156 18.22 5.10 14.88
N GLN A 157 17.91 4.84 13.61
CA GLN A 157 17.91 5.87 12.57
C GLN A 157 16.83 6.93 12.80
N HIS A 158 15.63 6.53 13.22
CA HIS A 158 14.54 7.47 13.54
C HIS A 158 14.93 8.38 14.71
N LEU A 159 15.51 7.84 15.77
CA LEU A 159 15.97 8.64 16.91
C LEU A 159 17.13 9.58 16.50
N LEU A 160 18.09 9.07 15.72
CA LEU A 160 19.19 9.88 15.20
C LEU A 160 18.70 11.03 14.33
N ASN A 161 17.69 10.82 13.49
CA ASN A 161 17.09 11.86 12.66
C ASN A 161 16.36 12.91 13.51
N ALA A 162 15.57 12.49 14.51
CA ALA A 162 14.90 13.42 15.42
C ALA A 162 15.88 14.35 16.18
N ILE A 163 17.07 13.83 16.54
CA ILE A 163 18.15 14.64 17.12
C ILE A 163 18.71 15.63 16.08
N LYS A 164 19.03 15.15 14.86
CA LYS A 164 19.60 15.99 13.79
C LYS A 164 18.65 17.10 13.32
N GLU A 165 17.36 16.82 13.25
CA GLU A 165 16.30 17.77 12.88
C GLU A 165 15.96 18.74 14.03
N ARG A 166 16.63 18.62 15.18
CA ARG A 166 16.46 19.45 16.38
C ARG A 166 15.04 19.36 16.98
N GLU A 167 14.36 18.24 16.75
CA GLU A 167 13.13 17.91 17.46
C GLU A 167 13.41 17.55 18.93
N ILE A 168 14.61 17.00 19.18
CA ILE A 168 15.14 16.72 20.51
C ILE A 168 16.26 17.72 20.81
N LYS A 169 16.10 18.48 21.91
CA LYS A 169 17.06 19.48 22.36
C LYS A 169 17.93 18.95 23.50
N PRO A 170 19.08 19.59 23.82
CA PRO A 170 19.92 19.21 24.94
C PRO A 170 19.15 19.07 26.27
N GLU A 171 18.22 19.98 26.56
CA GLU A 171 17.38 19.94 27.77
C GLU A 171 16.37 18.78 27.81
N ASP A 172 16.16 18.07 26.69
CA ASP A 172 15.21 16.95 26.59
C ASP A 172 15.84 15.60 26.93
N LEU A 173 17.15 15.49 27.12
CA LEU A 173 17.84 14.20 27.26
C LEU A 173 17.29 13.33 28.40
N ALA A 174 17.00 13.91 29.56
CA ALA A 174 16.38 13.22 30.67
C ALA A 174 14.97 12.70 30.33
N ASP A 175 14.19 13.53 29.63
CA ASP A 175 12.82 13.20 29.19
C ASP A 175 12.84 12.12 28.10
N VAL A 176 13.83 12.13 27.20
CA VAL A 176 14.06 11.08 26.19
C VAL A 176 14.34 9.76 26.87
N ALA A 177 15.33 9.72 27.78
CA ALA A 177 15.69 8.52 28.52
C ALA A 177 14.50 7.98 29.30
N TYR A 178 13.82 8.83 30.06
CA TYR A 178 12.63 8.46 30.82
C TYR A 178 11.51 7.91 29.93
N THR A 179 11.19 8.60 28.83
CA THR A 179 10.13 8.17 27.91
C THR A 179 10.43 6.81 27.30
N LEU A 180 11.67 6.54 26.92
CA LEU A 180 12.07 5.27 26.35
C LEU A 180 12.07 4.13 27.38
N GLN A 181 12.39 4.43 28.63
CA GLN A 181 12.41 3.47 29.72
C GLN A 181 11.00 3.07 30.20
N VAL A 182 10.10 4.04 30.40
CA VAL A 182 8.77 3.78 31.00
C VAL A 182 7.60 3.85 30.04
N GLY A 183 7.82 4.41 28.84
CA GLY A 183 6.78 4.66 27.83
C GLY A 183 6.83 3.71 26.63
N ARG A 184 7.80 2.79 26.58
CA ARG A 184 7.95 1.80 25.51
C ARG A 184 8.02 0.40 26.08
N GLU A 185 7.45 -0.56 25.35
CA GLU A 185 7.57 -1.98 25.69
C GLU A 185 9.00 -2.48 25.38
N ALA A 186 9.56 -3.31 26.26
CA ALA A 186 10.90 -3.88 26.10
C ALA A 186 10.86 -5.21 25.29
N LEU A 187 11.11 -5.11 23.99
CA LEU A 187 11.06 -6.22 23.03
C LEU A 187 12.33 -7.10 23.04
N GLY A 188 12.43 -8.02 22.06
CA GLY A 188 13.39 -9.13 22.05
C GLY A 188 14.83 -8.76 21.67
N VAL A 189 15.03 -7.74 20.84
CA VAL A 189 16.35 -7.19 20.49
C VAL A 189 16.47 -5.85 21.19
N ARG A 190 17.54 -5.66 21.96
CA ARG A 190 17.68 -4.54 22.90
C ARG A 190 19.01 -3.83 22.72
N LEU A 191 18.98 -2.51 22.82
CA LEU A 191 20.13 -1.62 22.82
C LEU A 191 20.02 -0.69 24.03
N ALA A 192 21.10 -0.50 24.77
CA ALA A 192 21.18 0.49 25.81
C ALA A 192 22.49 1.28 25.68
N CYS A 193 22.46 2.57 25.97
CA CYS A 193 23.66 3.38 26.10
C CYS A 193 23.59 4.32 27.30
N VAL A 194 24.75 4.57 27.89
CA VAL A 194 24.94 5.61 28.91
C VAL A 194 25.53 6.82 28.23
N VAL A 195 24.94 8.00 28.41
CA VAL A 195 25.34 9.25 27.75
C VAL A 195 25.22 10.45 28.70
N ALA A 196 26.16 11.37 28.63
CA ALA A 196 26.13 12.62 29.38
C ALA A 196 25.51 13.78 28.58
N THR A 197 25.50 13.71 27.24
CA THR A 197 24.92 14.75 26.38
C THR A 197 24.18 14.19 25.17
N VAL A 198 23.38 15.04 24.51
CA VAL A 198 22.67 14.68 23.27
C VAL A 198 23.65 14.46 22.12
N GLU A 199 24.76 15.20 22.10
CA GLU A 199 25.82 15.04 21.10
C GLU A 199 26.52 13.69 21.23
N GLU A 200 26.76 13.24 22.46
CA GLU A 200 27.32 11.91 22.72
C GLU A 200 26.35 10.80 22.27
N LEU A 201 25.05 10.96 22.54
CA LEU A 201 24.02 10.06 22.04
C LEU A 201 24.01 10.02 20.51
N GLN A 202 24.06 11.19 19.87
CA GLN A 202 24.10 11.31 18.41
C GLN A 202 25.31 10.58 17.82
N ASP A 203 26.50 10.76 18.39
CA ASP A 203 27.72 10.10 17.95
C ASP A 203 27.61 8.58 18.05
N LYS A 204 27.21 8.06 19.22
CA LYS A 204 27.04 6.62 19.45
C LYS A 204 26.04 5.99 18.49
N LEU A 205 24.88 6.62 18.27
CA LEU A 205 23.87 6.13 17.32
C LEU A 205 24.37 6.19 15.87
N ALA A 206 25.15 7.22 15.49
CA ALA A 206 25.71 7.34 14.15
C ALA A 206 26.77 6.27 13.87
N ARG A 207 27.67 6.01 14.81
CA ARG A 207 28.68 4.95 14.73
C ARG A 207 28.05 3.56 14.66
N LEU A 208 27.02 3.30 15.48
CA LEU A 208 26.24 2.07 15.38
C LEU A 208 25.57 1.91 14.01
N SER A 209 25.03 3.00 13.44
CA SER A 209 24.39 2.99 12.11
C SER A 209 25.40 2.70 10.99
N GLN A 210 26.69 2.96 11.21
CA GLN A 210 27.78 2.62 10.29
C GLN A 210 28.29 1.18 10.48
N GLY A 211 27.73 0.42 11.42
CA GLY A 211 28.11 -0.97 11.70
C GLY A 211 29.33 -1.11 12.61
N GLU A 212 29.70 -0.07 13.36
CA GLU A 212 30.78 -0.16 14.34
C GLU A 212 30.33 -0.95 15.59
N ASP A 213 31.15 -1.93 15.98
CA ASP A 213 30.97 -2.74 17.19
C ASP A 213 31.91 -2.27 18.32
N GLY A 214 31.58 -2.62 19.57
CA GLY A 214 32.45 -2.32 20.72
C GLY A 214 32.46 -0.84 21.16
N ILE A 215 31.42 -0.09 20.83
CA ILE A 215 31.25 1.30 21.26
C ILE A 215 31.17 1.36 22.79
N GLU A 216 32.00 2.19 23.41
CA GLU A 216 32.07 2.36 24.86
C GLU A 216 30.72 2.76 25.45
N ASP A 217 30.37 2.14 26.59
CA ASP A 217 29.10 2.34 27.28
C ASP A 217 27.83 2.10 26.43
N MET A 218 27.96 1.28 25.39
CA MET A 218 26.85 0.79 24.59
C MET A 218 26.74 -0.73 24.70
N TYR A 219 25.52 -1.20 24.94
CA TYR A 219 25.20 -2.60 25.21
C TYR A 219 24.13 -3.03 24.22
N ARG A 220 24.31 -4.19 23.58
CA ARG A 220 23.37 -4.77 22.62
C ARG A 220 23.19 -6.26 22.91
N GLY A 221 21.97 -6.75 22.79
CA GLY A 221 21.66 -8.15 23.06
C GLY A 221 20.32 -8.60 22.53
N GLU A 222 20.18 -9.93 22.41
CA GLU A 222 18.93 -10.59 22.03
C GLU A 222 18.47 -11.50 23.19
N VAL A 223 17.21 -11.34 23.60
CA VAL A 223 16.62 -12.06 24.74
C VAL A 223 16.55 -13.56 24.49
N LYS A 224 16.16 -13.98 23.28
CA LYS A 224 15.99 -15.41 22.95
C LYS A 224 17.31 -16.20 23.08
N ARG A 225 18.42 -15.61 22.64
CA ARG A 225 19.75 -16.24 22.70
C ARG A 225 20.29 -16.38 24.13
N ASN A 226 19.79 -15.58 25.06
CA ASN A 226 20.32 -15.49 26.42
C ASN A 226 19.34 -16.01 27.49
N LYS A 227 18.26 -16.68 27.08
CA LYS A 227 17.18 -17.12 27.96
C LYS A 227 17.67 -18.08 29.05
N GLU A 228 18.49 -19.07 28.68
CA GLU A 228 19.03 -20.07 29.62
C GLU A 228 19.99 -19.45 30.66
N ALA A 229 20.78 -18.46 30.25
CA ALA A 229 21.69 -17.76 31.15
C ALA A 229 20.96 -16.86 32.17
N LEU A 230 19.73 -16.43 31.89
CA LEU A 230 18.92 -15.54 32.72
C LEU A 230 17.95 -16.23 33.66
N GLU A 231 17.51 -17.45 33.35
CA GLU A 231 16.68 -18.27 34.23
C GLU A 231 17.36 -18.49 35.60
N VAL A 232 18.70 -18.59 35.61
CA VAL A 232 19.52 -18.71 36.84
C VAL A 232 19.40 -17.48 37.76
N PHE A 233 19.13 -16.30 37.21
CA PHE A 233 19.07 -15.03 37.96
C PHE A 233 17.66 -14.63 38.40
N ARG A 234 16.60 -15.20 37.81
CA ARG A 234 15.19 -14.85 38.08
C ARG A 234 14.63 -15.48 39.36
N ALA A 235 15.29 -16.51 39.90
CA ALA A 235 14.80 -17.29 41.04
C ALA A 235 15.14 -16.69 42.42
N ASP A 236 15.79 -15.52 42.49
CA ASP A 236 16.36 -15.00 43.73
C ASP A 236 15.74 -13.63 44.13
N GLU A 237 15.12 -13.56 45.32
CA GLU A 237 14.62 -12.31 45.92
C GLU A 237 15.75 -11.28 46.16
N ASP A 238 17.01 -11.72 46.25
CA ASP A 238 18.16 -10.82 46.40
C ASP A 238 18.51 -10.08 45.10
N MET A 239 17.96 -10.49 43.95
CA MET A 239 18.18 -9.80 42.68
C MET A 239 17.57 -8.39 42.67
N ALA A 240 16.36 -8.21 43.21
CA ALA A 240 15.71 -6.90 43.27
C ALA A 240 16.50 -5.91 44.17
N LYS A 241 17.01 -6.39 45.32
CA LYS A 241 17.89 -5.60 46.20
C LYS A 241 19.21 -5.26 45.51
N THR A 242 19.74 -6.18 44.73
CA THR A 242 20.99 -6.00 43.97
C THR A 242 20.83 -4.96 42.87
N ILE A 243 19.72 -4.99 42.11
CA ILE A 243 19.37 -3.97 41.10
C ILE A 243 19.28 -2.59 41.77
N LYS A 244 18.54 -2.48 42.88
CA LYS A 244 18.43 -1.24 43.64
C LYS A 244 19.80 -0.73 44.12
N ALA A 245 20.66 -1.63 44.60
CA ALA A 245 22.02 -1.29 45.02
C ALA A 245 22.93 -0.88 43.85
N TRP A 246 22.74 -1.43 42.65
CA TRP A 246 23.46 -0.99 41.45
C TRP A 246 23.02 0.38 40.99
N ILE A 247 21.71 0.66 40.97
CA ILE A 247 21.15 1.98 40.66
C ILE A 247 21.68 3.02 41.65
N ALA A 248 21.57 2.77 42.96
CA ALA A 248 22.02 3.71 44.00
C ALA A 248 23.54 3.95 44.00
N LYS A 249 24.34 3.02 43.46
CA LYS A 249 25.81 3.14 43.37
C LYS A 249 26.29 3.57 41.98
N GLY A 250 25.39 3.90 41.05
CA GLY A 250 25.74 4.27 39.67
C GLY A 250 26.39 3.15 38.86
N LYS A 251 26.19 1.87 39.22
CA LYS A 251 26.80 0.71 38.54
C LYS A 251 25.97 0.27 37.33
N PHE A 252 25.79 1.17 36.37
CA PHE A 252 24.90 0.93 35.23
C PHE A 252 25.38 -0.15 34.26
N SER A 253 26.70 -0.30 34.07
CA SER A 253 27.27 -1.29 33.15
C SER A 253 26.71 -2.71 33.34
N LYS A 254 26.68 -3.21 34.58
CA LYS A 254 26.14 -4.55 34.89
C LYS A 254 24.63 -4.63 34.70
N LEU A 255 23.91 -3.57 35.06
CA LEU A 255 22.47 -3.50 34.90
C LEU A 255 22.09 -3.58 33.41
N LEU A 256 22.79 -2.83 32.56
CA LEU A 256 22.52 -2.76 31.13
C LEU A 256 22.91 -4.04 30.40
N ASP A 257 24.05 -4.64 30.75
CA ASP A 257 24.47 -5.95 30.22
C ASP A 257 23.41 -7.04 30.48
N LEU A 258 22.77 -7.04 31.65
CA LEU A 258 21.70 -7.98 31.95
C LEU A 258 20.35 -7.58 31.34
N TRP A 259 20.04 -6.28 31.26
CA TRP A 259 18.80 -5.80 30.66
C TRP A 259 18.74 -6.14 29.16
N VAL A 260 19.83 -5.95 28.41
CA VAL A 260 19.86 -6.30 26.98
C VAL A 260 19.73 -7.81 26.75
N LYS A 261 20.06 -8.63 27.75
CA LYS A 261 19.88 -10.09 27.71
C LYS A 261 18.46 -10.53 28.09
N GLY A 262 17.64 -9.66 28.67
CA GLY A 262 16.23 -9.98 29.02
C GLY A 262 15.84 -9.83 30.48
N LEU A 263 16.70 -9.26 31.33
CA LEU A 263 16.33 -8.89 32.70
C LEU A 263 15.19 -7.85 32.66
N ALA A 264 14.20 -8.02 33.53
CA ALA A 264 13.17 -7.01 33.75
C ALA A 264 13.71 -5.99 34.75
N VAL A 265 13.64 -4.70 34.39
CA VAL A 265 14.10 -3.59 35.22
C VAL A 265 12.94 -2.65 35.44
N ASP A 266 12.65 -2.35 36.69
CA ASP A 266 11.71 -1.29 37.07
C ASP A 266 12.43 0.05 37.02
N TRP A 267 12.36 0.71 35.86
CA TRP A 267 13.00 1.99 35.63
C TRP A 267 12.47 3.13 36.50
N GLY A 268 11.30 2.97 37.14
CA GLY A 268 10.80 3.96 38.09
C GLY A 268 11.76 4.21 39.26
N GLN A 269 12.56 3.21 39.62
CA GLN A 269 13.58 3.30 40.69
C GLN A 269 14.77 4.18 40.32
N LEU A 270 14.99 4.47 39.03
CA LEU A 270 16.02 5.37 38.56
C LEU A 270 15.63 6.85 38.74
N HIS A 271 14.32 7.12 38.80
CA HIS A 271 13.76 8.48 38.79
C HIS A 271 13.02 8.81 40.09
N GLY A 272 13.41 8.18 41.21
CA GLY A 272 12.66 8.23 42.47
C GLY A 272 13.49 8.22 43.75
N GLY A 273 13.66 9.41 44.32
CA GLY A 273 13.69 9.70 45.76
C GLY A 273 12.67 10.79 46.12
N ASP A 274 12.26 10.89 47.39
CA ASP A 274 11.36 11.96 47.86
C ASP A 274 11.99 13.34 47.62
N GLY A 275 11.36 14.16 46.76
CA GLY A 275 11.78 15.54 46.47
C GLY A 275 12.54 15.77 45.15
N GLU A 276 12.75 14.74 44.32
CA GLU A 276 13.41 14.86 43.02
C GLU A 276 12.44 15.22 41.87
N VAL A 277 12.97 15.94 40.89
CA VAL A 277 12.22 16.37 39.70
C VAL A 277 12.05 15.20 38.75
N LEU A 278 10.84 14.65 38.67
CA LEU A 278 10.50 13.60 37.70
C LEU A 278 10.56 14.15 36.26
N PRO A 279 11.33 13.50 35.35
CA PRO A 279 11.29 13.82 33.93
C PRO A 279 9.89 13.65 33.32
N ARG A 280 9.61 14.38 32.25
CA ARG A 280 8.32 14.33 31.54
C ARG A 280 8.35 13.29 30.43
N ARG A 281 7.19 12.70 30.15
CA ARG A 281 7.00 11.93 28.92
C ARG A 281 6.86 12.90 27.74
N ILE A 282 7.66 12.69 26.72
CA ILE A 282 7.65 13.50 25.49
C ILE A 282 7.28 12.65 24.27
N SER A 283 6.85 13.29 23.19
CA SER A 283 6.64 12.61 21.93
C SER A 283 7.99 12.26 21.32
N LEU A 284 8.23 10.96 21.11
CA LEU A 284 9.39 10.43 20.39
C LEU A 284 8.92 9.69 19.14
N PRO A 285 9.80 9.46 18.15
CA PRO A 285 9.48 8.69 16.97
C PRO A 285 8.74 7.39 17.29
N THR A 286 7.77 7.05 16.44
CA THR A 286 6.96 5.85 16.60
C THR A 286 7.75 4.59 16.27
N TYR A 287 7.28 3.44 16.77
CA TYR A 287 7.88 2.16 16.45
C TYR A 287 7.81 1.88 14.94
N PRO A 288 8.93 1.51 14.28
CA PRO A 288 8.93 1.19 12.86
C PRO A 288 8.34 -0.22 12.67
N PHE A 289 7.02 -0.35 12.49
CA PHE A 289 6.43 -1.65 12.17
C PHE A 289 6.96 -2.18 10.83
N ALA A 290 7.22 -3.49 10.76
CA ALA A 290 7.58 -4.16 9.51
C ALA A 290 6.45 -3.96 8.49
N ARG A 291 6.79 -3.51 7.28
CA ARG A 291 5.83 -3.22 6.21
C ARG A 291 5.62 -4.44 5.32
N GLU A 292 5.33 -5.56 5.96
CA GLU A 292 4.98 -6.80 5.27
C GLU A 292 3.51 -6.74 4.85
N ARG A 293 3.23 -7.19 3.62
CA ARG A 293 1.87 -7.21 3.08
C ARG A 293 1.14 -8.43 3.62
N TYR A 294 0.28 -8.20 4.61
CA TYR A 294 -0.71 -9.16 5.08
C TYR A 294 -2.08 -8.76 4.54
N TRP A 295 -2.49 -9.37 3.42
CA TRP A 295 -3.78 -9.12 2.80
C TRP A 295 -4.42 -10.45 2.45
N ILE A 296 -5.73 -10.58 2.67
CA ILE A 296 -6.50 -11.69 2.12
C ILE A 296 -6.50 -11.48 0.61
N PRO A 297 -5.93 -12.39 -0.19
CA PRO A 297 -5.90 -12.24 -1.65
C PRO A 297 -7.32 -12.01 -2.18
N ASP A 298 -7.47 -11.17 -3.20
CA ASP A 298 -8.79 -10.84 -3.75
C ASP A 298 -9.51 -12.06 -4.33
N SER A 299 -8.79 -13.17 -4.59
CA SER A 299 -9.36 -14.49 -4.91
C SER A 299 -10.30 -15.03 -3.82
N LEU A 300 -10.14 -14.62 -2.56
CA LEU A 300 -11.04 -14.98 -1.45
C LEU A 300 -12.18 -13.96 -1.23
N ASN A 301 -12.11 -12.77 -1.85
CA ASN A 301 -13.16 -11.74 -1.82
C ASN A 301 -14.07 -11.78 -3.07
N GLN A 302 -13.81 -12.70 -3.99
CA GLN A 302 -14.77 -13.04 -5.03
C GLN A 302 -16.06 -13.52 -4.33
N SER A 303 -17.19 -12.92 -4.69
CA SER A 303 -18.49 -13.43 -4.25
C SER A 303 -18.54 -14.94 -4.53
N PRO A 304 -19.27 -15.76 -3.76
CA PRO A 304 -19.41 -17.19 -4.05
C PRO A 304 -19.78 -17.45 -5.52
N ALA A 305 -20.51 -16.52 -6.15
CA ALA A 305 -20.85 -16.53 -7.58
C ALA A 305 -19.67 -16.29 -8.55
N GLN A 306 -18.61 -15.58 -8.15
CA GLN A 306 -17.36 -15.40 -8.92
C GLN A 306 -16.32 -16.48 -8.59
N ALA A 307 -16.29 -16.97 -7.35
CA ALA A 307 -15.47 -18.14 -6.97
C ALA A 307 -15.97 -19.44 -7.62
N MET A 308 -17.21 -19.49 -8.13
CA MET A 308 -17.68 -20.60 -8.96
C MET A 308 -17.06 -20.61 -10.37
N ALA A 309 -16.41 -19.52 -10.82
CA ALA A 309 -15.77 -19.46 -12.14
C ALA A 309 -14.29 -19.90 -12.12
N VAL A 310 -13.56 -19.63 -11.04
CA VAL A 310 -12.20 -20.17 -10.82
C VAL A 310 -12.28 -21.26 -9.76
N GLY A 311 -12.63 -22.47 -10.20
CA GLY A 311 -12.72 -23.62 -9.32
C GLY A 311 -11.41 -23.84 -8.56
N ILE A 312 -11.52 -24.15 -7.27
CA ILE A 312 -10.42 -24.66 -6.45
C ILE A 312 -9.80 -25.86 -7.21
N GLY A 313 -8.58 -25.68 -7.74
CA GLY A 313 -7.88 -26.70 -8.53
C GLY A 313 -7.70 -26.41 -10.03
N GLN A 314 -8.05 -25.22 -10.55
CA GLN A 314 -7.75 -24.85 -11.94
C GLN A 314 -6.26 -24.48 -12.13
N LEU A 315 -5.63 -24.95 -13.22
CA LEU A 315 -4.21 -24.66 -13.53
C LEU A 315 -4.00 -23.19 -13.96
N HIS A 316 -4.96 -22.61 -14.68
CA HIS A 316 -4.97 -21.25 -15.19
C HIS A 316 -6.41 -20.85 -15.60
N PRO A 317 -6.80 -19.55 -15.63
CA PRO A 317 -8.15 -19.15 -16.05
C PRO A 317 -8.61 -19.66 -17.43
N LEU A 318 -7.67 -19.93 -18.33
CA LEU A 318 -7.92 -20.51 -19.67
C LEU A 318 -7.59 -22.00 -19.79
N VAL A 319 -6.89 -22.58 -18.81
CA VAL A 319 -6.48 -23.99 -18.79
C VAL A 319 -6.92 -24.59 -17.47
N HIS A 320 -8.09 -25.23 -17.44
CA HIS A 320 -8.69 -25.61 -16.16
C HIS A 320 -8.08 -26.89 -15.60
N ARG A 321 -7.86 -27.92 -16.42
CA ARG A 321 -7.38 -29.22 -15.93
C ARG A 321 -6.51 -29.93 -16.94
N ASN A 322 -5.55 -30.70 -16.43
CA ASN A 322 -4.82 -31.68 -17.22
C ASN A 322 -5.71 -32.92 -17.40
N THR A 323 -5.93 -33.31 -18.65
CA THR A 323 -6.75 -34.45 -19.08
C THR A 323 -5.95 -35.39 -19.99
N SER A 324 -4.62 -35.36 -19.87
CA SER A 324 -3.73 -36.21 -20.65
C SER A 324 -3.99 -37.69 -20.37
N SER A 325 -3.78 -38.49 -21.40
CA SER A 325 -3.71 -39.94 -21.30
C SER A 325 -2.34 -40.42 -21.78
N LEU A 326 -2.09 -41.73 -21.77
CA LEU A 326 -0.86 -42.29 -22.36
C LEU A 326 -0.74 -42.04 -23.87
N ASN A 327 -1.85 -41.72 -24.55
CA ASN A 327 -1.89 -41.56 -26.00
C ASN A 327 -1.86 -40.09 -26.44
N GLU A 328 -2.14 -39.14 -25.55
CA GLU A 328 -2.34 -37.75 -25.92
C GLU A 328 -2.03 -36.84 -24.73
N GLN A 329 -1.20 -35.82 -24.95
CA GLN A 329 -1.00 -34.75 -23.99
C GLN A 329 -2.10 -33.70 -24.21
N ARG A 330 -3.03 -33.57 -23.26
CA ARG A 330 -4.25 -32.80 -23.45
C ARG A 330 -4.66 -32.03 -22.20
N TYR A 331 -5.04 -30.77 -22.37
CA TYR A 331 -5.71 -29.99 -21.34
C TYR A 331 -7.14 -29.66 -21.75
N SER A 332 -8.04 -29.52 -20.77
CA SER A 332 -9.46 -29.23 -21.02
C SER A 332 -9.93 -28.04 -20.20
N SER A 333 -10.81 -27.24 -20.79
CA SER A 333 -11.43 -26.06 -20.17
C SER A 333 -12.90 -25.97 -20.52
N THR A 334 -13.75 -25.69 -19.53
CA THR A 334 -15.20 -25.54 -19.72
C THR A 334 -15.56 -24.08 -19.53
N PHE A 335 -15.97 -23.40 -20.60
CA PHE A 335 -16.36 -22.00 -20.57
C PHE A 335 -17.88 -21.85 -20.45
N THR A 336 -18.31 -20.99 -19.54
CA THR A 336 -19.73 -20.74 -19.23
C THR A 336 -20.33 -19.62 -20.08
N GLY A 337 -19.50 -18.80 -20.71
CA GLY A 337 -19.91 -17.58 -21.39
C GLY A 337 -20.03 -16.37 -20.46
N GLN A 338 -19.80 -16.53 -19.16
CA GLN A 338 -19.82 -15.45 -18.16
C GLN A 338 -18.43 -14.88 -17.87
N GLU A 339 -17.39 -15.50 -18.40
CA GLU A 339 -16.03 -14.97 -18.35
C GLU A 339 -16.00 -13.59 -19.02
N PHE A 340 -15.28 -12.62 -18.47
CA PHE A 340 -15.33 -11.23 -18.96
C PHE A 340 -15.05 -11.13 -20.47
N PHE A 341 -14.12 -11.95 -20.98
CA PHE A 341 -13.71 -11.95 -22.39
C PHE A 341 -14.71 -12.69 -23.30
N LEU A 342 -15.74 -13.34 -22.76
CA LEU A 342 -16.85 -13.94 -23.51
C LEU A 342 -18.13 -13.11 -23.36
N GLN A 343 -18.42 -12.63 -22.14
CA GLN A 343 -19.57 -11.77 -21.86
C GLN A 343 -19.48 -10.45 -22.65
N ASP A 344 -18.28 -9.87 -22.73
CA ASP A 344 -18.06 -8.58 -23.38
C ASP A 344 -17.46 -8.71 -24.79
N HIS A 345 -17.38 -9.92 -25.36
CA HIS A 345 -16.96 -10.14 -26.75
C HIS A 345 -18.10 -10.81 -27.53
N VAL A 346 -19.06 -10.00 -28.00
CA VAL A 346 -20.25 -10.47 -28.70
C VAL A 346 -20.20 -10.07 -30.17
N VAL A 347 -20.25 -11.05 -31.05
CA VAL A 347 -20.20 -10.87 -32.52
C VAL A 347 -21.50 -11.40 -33.11
N GLN A 348 -22.23 -10.54 -33.83
CA GLN A 348 -23.54 -10.87 -34.42
C GLN A 348 -24.52 -11.49 -33.40
N GLY A 349 -24.48 -11.02 -32.15
CA GLY A 349 -25.31 -11.52 -31.05
C GLY A 349 -24.84 -12.82 -30.40
N GLN A 350 -23.72 -13.40 -30.84
CA GLN A 350 -23.15 -14.62 -30.28
C GLN A 350 -21.90 -14.31 -29.45
N ARG A 351 -21.75 -14.97 -28.29
CA ARG A 351 -20.52 -14.91 -27.49
C ARG A 351 -19.45 -15.74 -28.18
N ILE A 352 -18.44 -15.08 -28.72
CA ILE A 352 -17.34 -15.74 -29.44
C ILE A 352 -16.08 -15.65 -28.58
N LEU A 353 -15.37 -16.76 -28.38
CA LEU A 353 -14.08 -16.74 -27.71
C LEU A 353 -13.08 -15.98 -28.60
N PRO A 354 -12.47 -14.86 -28.14
CA PRO A 354 -11.54 -14.10 -28.95
C PRO A 354 -10.36 -14.98 -29.41
N GLY A 355 -9.91 -14.82 -30.65
CA GLY A 355 -8.77 -15.58 -31.18
C GLY A 355 -7.50 -15.40 -30.33
N VAL A 356 -7.31 -14.20 -29.77
CA VAL A 356 -6.19 -13.90 -28.86
C VAL A 356 -6.23 -14.68 -27.55
N VAL A 357 -7.42 -15.08 -27.08
CA VAL A 357 -7.58 -15.94 -25.90
C VAL A 357 -7.06 -17.34 -26.21
N GLN A 358 -7.27 -17.83 -27.43
CA GLN A 358 -6.75 -19.12 -27.87
C GLN A 358 -5.21 -19.11 -27.96
N LEU A 359 -4.59 -17.97 -28.28
CA LEU A 359 -3.13 -17.82 -28.26
C LEU A 359 -2.56 -17.94 -26.84
N GLU A 360 -3.17 -17.27 -25.86
CA GLU A 360 -2.75 -17.39 -24.45
C GLU A 360 -3.01 -18.80 -23.91
N LEU A 361 -4.12 -19.43 -24.30
CA LEU A 361 -4.43 -20.82 -23.96
C LEU A 361 -3.34 -21.76 -24.48
N ALA A 362 -2.92 -21.62 -25.74
CA ALA A 362 -1.84 -22.40 -26.33
C ALA A 362 -0.50 -22.17 -25.62
N ARG A 363 -0.15 -20.91 -25.35
CA ARG A 363 1.08 -20.53 -24.63
C ARG A 363 1.15 -21.19 -23.24
N VAL A 364 0.06 -21.11 -22.48
CA VAL A 364 -0.03 -21.68 -21.13
C VAL A 364 0.03 -23.20 -21.18
N ALA A 365 -0.73 -23.84 -22.06
CA ALA A 365 -0.73 -25.30 -22.18
C ALA A 365 0.65 -25.85 -22.54
N VAL A 366 1.37 -25.20 -23.45
CA VAL A 366 2.74 -25.56 -23.83
C VAL A 366 3.67 -25.45 -22.63
N ASN A 367 3.64 -24.35 -21.88
CA ASN A 367 4.46 -24.18 -20.68
C ASN A 367 4.17 -25.26 -19.62
N LEU A 368 2.89 -25.52 -19.33
CA LEU A 368 2.50 -26.58 -18.39
C LEU A 368 2.95 -27.97 -18.85
N GLY A 369 2.97 -28.23 -20.16
CA GLY A 369 3.48 -29.49 -20.73
C GLY A 369 4.99 -29.69 -20.61
N LEU A 370 5.75 -28.61 -20.37
CA LEU A 370 7.21 -28.62 -20.31
C LEU A 370 7.77 -28.60 -18.88
N GLU A 371 6.98 -28.17 -17.89
CA GLU A 371 7.33 -28.22 -16.48
C GLU A 371 7.41 -29.68 -15.99
N VAL A 372 8.58 -30.31 -16.16
CA VAL A 372 8.90 -31.62 -15.58
C VAL A 372 9.76 -31.42 -14.33
N GLY A 373 9.14 -31.51 -13.15
CA GLY A 373 9.80 -31.87 -11.89
C GLY A 373 9.64 -30.88 -10.73
N GLU A 374 9.12 -31.37 -9.60
CA GLU A 374 9.22 -30.70 -8.30
C GLU A 374 10.70 -30.38 -8.00
N GLY A 375 11.06 -29.09 -7.99
CA GLY A 375 12.30 -28.65 -7.35
C GLY A 375 13.08 -27.51 -8.00
N CYS A 376 12.87 -27.15 -9.27
CA CYS A 376 13.64 -26.06 -9.89
C CYS A 376 12.82 -25.32 -10.97
N ALA A 377 12.15 -24.26 -10.56
CA ALA A 377 11.99 -23.05 -11.37
C ALA A 377 11.62 -21.92 -10.39
N SER A 378 12.56 -21.00 -10.14
CA SER A 378 12.18 -19.69 -9.63
C SER A 378 11.31 -19.01 -10.71
N GLU A 379 10.58 -17.94 -10.37
CA GLU A 379 9.82 -17.11 -11.33
C GLU A 379 10.65 -16.56 -12.52
N GLN A 380 11.95 -16.89 -12.60
CA GLN A 380 12.92 -16.52 -13.62
C GLN A 380 13.08 -17.54 -14.77
N ASP A 381 12.49 -18.73 -14.69
CA ASP A 381 12.61 -19.79 -15.73
C ASP A 381 11.38 -19.91 -16.66
N VAL A 382 10.64 -18.81 -16.88
CA VAL A 382 9.60 -18.80 -17.92
C VAL A 382 10.26 -18.79 -19.29
N HIS A 383 10.24 -19.92 -19.99
CA HIS A 383 10.66 -19.98 -21.39
C HIS A 383 9.79 -19.05 -22.24
N GLY A 384 10.42 -18.18 -23.05
CA GLY A 384 9.69 -17.40 -24.04
C GLY A 384 9.08 -18.35 -25.07
N VAL A 385 7.76 -18.29 -25.28
CA VAL A 385 7.07 -19.11 -26.27
C VAL A 385 6.75 -18.25 -27.49
N GLN A 386 7.24 -18.67 -28.65
CA GLN A 386 6.88 -18.08 -29.94
C GLN A 386 5.84 -18.98 -30.62
N LEU A 387 4.68 -18.41 -30.95
CA LEU A 387 3.63 -19.10 -31.68
C LEU A 387 3.78 -18.81 -33.19
N GLU A 388 3.80 -19.86 -34.00
CA GLU A 388 4.03 -19.80 -35.43
C GLU A 388 2.93 -20.53 -36.19
N GLY A 389 2.59 -20.01 -37.38
CA GLY A 389 1.66 -20.67 -38.30
C GLY A 389 0.27 -20.91 -37.72
N VAL A 390 -0.19 -20.03 -36.81
CA VAL A 390 -1.50 -20.17 -36.17
C VAL A 390 -2.62 -19.93 -37.18
N VAL A 391 -3.52 -20.89 -37.29
CA VAL A 391 -4.71 -20.85 -38.15
C VAL A 391 -5.95 -20.91 -37.28
N PHE A 392 -6.83 -19.91 -37.39
CA PHE A 392 -8.17 -19.92 -36.79
C PHE A 392 -9.16 -20.51 -37.80
N ALA A 393 -9.44 -21.81 -37.68
CA ALA A 393 -10.26 -22.55 -38.62
C ALA A 393 -11.76 -22.28 -38.45
N ARG A 394 -12.25 -22.24 -37.20
CA ARG A 394 -13.67 -22.03 -36.88
C ARG A 394 -13.83 -21.23 -35.58
N PRO A 395 -14.80 -20.29 -35.51
CA PRO A 395 -15.06 -19.57 -34.28
C PRO A 395 -15.54 -20.51 -33.18
N VAL A 396 -15.08 -20.27 -31.95
CA VAL A 396 -15.59 -20.94 -30.75
C VAL A 396 -16.79 -20.13 -30.25
N VAL A 397 -17.99 -20.66 -30.42
CA VAL A 397 -19.24 -20.00 -29.99
C VAL A 397 -19.71 -20.65 -28.69
N VAL A 398 -19.82 -19.86 -27.63
CA VAL A 398 -20.23 -20.35 -26.30
C VAL A 398 -21.70 -20.00 -26.06
N GLY A 399 -22.56 -21.02 -26.07
CA GLY A 399 -23.99 -20.89 -25.77
C GLY A 399 -24.28 -20.81 -24.27
N ASP A 400 -25.57 -20.73 -23.90
CA ASP A 400 -25.98 -20.62 -22.50
C ASP A 400 -25.72 -21.88 -21.66
N GLU A 401 -25.55 -23.05 -22.31
CA GLU A 401 -25.16 -24.30 -21.65
C GLU A 401 -23.64 -24.40 -21.39
N GLY A 402 -22.87 -23.41 -21.86
CA GLY A 402 -21.41 -23.46 -21.87
C GLY A 402 -20.84 -24.33 -22.99
N LEU A 403 -19.52 -24.35 -23.11
CA LEU A 403 -18.80 -25.17 -24.07
C LEU A 403 -17.50 -25.67 -23.45
N GLU A 404 -17.26 -26.97 -23.57
CA GLU A 404 -15.96 -27.56 -23.26
C GLU A 404 -15.08 -27.54 -24.51
N ILE A 405 -13.84 -27.08 -24.33
CA ILE A 405 -12.79 -27.13 -25.34
C ILE A 405 -11.56 -27.85 -24.79
N HIS A 406 -10.80 -28.41 -25.71
CA HIS A 406 -9.58 -29.13 -25.45
C HIS A 406 -8.42 -28.49 -26.21
N ILE A 407 -7.21 -28.63 -25.67
CA ILE A 407 -5.98 -28.40 -26.40
C ILE A 407 -5.10 -29.64 -26.34
N ALA A 408 -4.81 -30.21 -27.51
CA ALA A 408 -3.85 -31.29 -27.67
C ALA A 408 -2.47 -30.73 -28.01
N LEU A 409 -1.43 -31.36 -27.47
CA LEU A 409 -0.03 -30.99 -27.70
C LEU A 409 0.73 -32.21 -28.23
N GLU A 410 1.43 -32.03 -29.36
CA GLU A 410 2.25 -33.07 -29.97
C GLU A 410 3.70 -32.57 -30.18
N PRO A 411 4.70 -33.16 -29.49
CA PRO A 411 6.09 -32.83 -29.73
C PRO A 411 6.53 -33.27 -31.13
N GLN A 412 7.19 -32.38 -31.86
CA GLN A 412 7.68 -32.64 -33.22
C GLN A 412 9.19 -32.88 -33.21
N GLU A 413 9.70 -33.65 -34.17
CA GLU A 413 11.16 -33.92 -34.31
C GLU A 413 12.01 -32.62 -34.41
N SER A 414 11.41 -31.55 -34.92
CA SER A 414 12.02 -30.21 -35.01
C SER A 414 12.28 -29.51 -33.67
N GLY A 415 11.78 -30.05 -32.55
CA GLY A 415 11.77 -29.39 -31.24
C GLY A 415 10.59 -28.42 -31.03
N ALA A 416 9.76 -28.21 -32.05
CA ALA A 416 8.48 -27.50 -31.92
C ALA A 416 7.45 -28.37 -31.19
N VAL A 417 6.45 -27.73 -30.57
CA VAL A 417 5.24 -28.39 -30.08
C VAL A 417 4.08 -27.98 -30.99
N ALA A 418 3.51 -28.93 -31.74
CA ALA A 418 2.27 -28.69 -32.46
C ALA A 418 1.12 -28.64 -31.45
N PHE A 419 0.16 -27.73 -31.66
CA PHE A 419 -1.04 -27.64 -30.84
C PHE A 419 -2.29 -27.58 -31.69
N GLU A 420 -3.36 -28.17 -31.18
CA GLU A 420 -4.70 -28.13 -31.78
C GLU A 420 -5.73 -27.85 -30.69
N ILE A 421 -6.60 -26.86 -30.92
CA ILE A 421 -7.69 -26.47 -30.04
C ILE A 421 -9.00 -26.91 -30.69
N TYR A 422 -9.75 -27.79 -30.02
CA TYR A 422 -10.98 -28.40 -30.55
C TYR A 422 -12.08 -28.50 -29.49
N SER A 423 -13.31 -28.77 -29.92
CA SER A 423 -14.43 -29.16 -29.05
C SER A 423 -15.08 -30.45 -29.55
N GLY A 424 -15.82 -31.13 -28.68
CA GLY A 424 -16.40 -32.45 -28.96
C GLY A 424 -15.41 -33.60 -28.72
N GLU A 425 -15.89 -34.84 -28.91
CA GLU A 425 -15.08 -36.05 -28.79
C GLU A 425 -15.34 -37.00 -29.97
N GLY A 426 -14.30 -37.67 -30.47
CA GLY A 426 -14.41 -38.69 -31.51
C GLY A 426 -14.88 -38.13 -32.86
N ASP A 427 -15.93 -38.72 -33.44
CA ASP A 427 -16.42 -38.34 -34.77
C ASP A 427 -17.13 -36.97 -34.82
N GLU A 428 -17.42 -36.36 -33.66
CA GLU A 428 -18.06 -35.04 -33.54
C GLU A 428 -17.04 -33.91 -33.27
N GLU A 429 -15.74 -34.19 -33.38
CA GLU A 429 -14.68 -33.24 -33.12
C GLU A 429 -14.69 -32.05 -34.10
N VAL A 430 -14.55 -30.85 -33.55
CA VAL A 430 -14.48 -29.60 -34.31
C VAL A 430 -13.22 -28.84 -33.94
N VAL A 431 -12.25 -28.83 -34.86
CA VAL A 431 -11.04 -28.02 -34.74
C VAL A 431 -11.37 -26.53 -34.92
N HIS A 432 -10.99 -25.73 -33.93
CA HIS A 432 -11.18 -24.29 -33.88
C HIS A 432 -9.92 -23.53 -34.27
N SER A 433 -8.77 -23.95 -33.76
CA SER A 433 -7.47 -23.41 -34.18
C SER A 433 -6.34 -24.41 -34.01
N GLN A 434 -5.27 -24.20 -34.76
CA GLN A 434 -4.08 -25.04 -34.71
C GLN A 434 -2.84 -24.21 -35.02
N GLY A 435 -1.67 -24.67 -34.57
CA GLY A 435 -0.42 -23.98 -34.82
C GLY A 435 0.78 -24.72 -34.23
N ARG A 436 1.91 -24.02 -34.16
CA ARG A 436 3.15 -24.56 -33.56
C ARG A 436 3.70 -23.57 -32.55
N ALA A 437 4.27 -24.10 -31.47
CA ALA A 437 4.99 -23.34 -30.46
C ALA A 437 6.47 -23.69 -30.51
N MET A 438 7.31 -22.67 -30.56
CA MET A 438 8.77 -22.75 -30.48
C MET A 438 9.23 -22.17 -29.14
N LEU A 439 10.14 -22.88 -28.45
CA LEU A 439 10.73 -22.39 -27.21
C LEU A 439 11.95 -21.53 -27.54
N ALA A 440 11.92 -20.28 -27.10
CA ALA A 440 13.08 -19.41 -27.14
C ALA A 440 14.08 -19.88 -26.06
N ALA A 441 15.31 -20.18 -26.48
CA ALA A 441 16.41 -20.37 -25.54
C ALA A 441 16.63 -19.06 -24.78
N GLY A 442 16.35 -19.05 -23.48
CA GLY A 442 16.45 -17.85 -22.65
C GLY A 442 17.86 -17.27 -22.67
N GLN A 443 18.01 -16.03 -23.13
CA GLN A 443 19.14 -15.22 -22.69
C GLN A 443 18.78 -14.61 -21.33
N PRO A 444 19.56 -14.86 -20.27
CA PRO A 444 19.34 -14.23 -18.99
C PRO A 444 19.76 -12.76 -19.07
N GLY A 445 18.80 -11.85 -18.89
CA GLY A 445 19.05 -10.43 -18.67
C GLY A 445 18.68 -9.51 -19.83
N ALA A 446 17.39 -9.22 -19.98
CA ALA A 446 16.93 -7.99 -20.62
C ALA A 446 15.93 -7.28 -19.70
N THR A 447 16.42 -6.81 -18.55
CA THR A 447 15.75 -5.75 -17.80
C THR A 447 15.86 -4.46 -18.62
N ALA A 448 14.72 -3.87 -18.96
CA ALA A 448 14.63 -2.61 -19.67
C ALA A 448 15.26 -1.46 -18.86
N SER A 449 16.53 -1.17 -19.09
CA SER A 449 17.15 0.14 -18.76
C SER A 449 18.49 0.34 -19.48
N GLY A 450 18.59 1.44 -20.24
CA GLY A 450 19.87 2.14 -20.45
C GLY A 450 20.59 1.93 -21.78
N ALA A 451 20.83 3.06 -22.45
CA ALA A 451 21.58 3.23 -23.69
C ALA A 451 23.01 2.66 -23.68
N GLY A 452 23.48 2.21 -24.86
CA GLY A 452 24.89 1.93 -25.12
C GLY A 452 25.13 1.35 -26.51
N ALA A 453 25.71 2.14 -27.41
CA ALA A 453 26.11 1.74 -28.75
C ALA A 453 27.38 0.86 -28.73
N GLY A 454 27.44 -0.15 -29.61
CA GLY A 454 28.66 -0.91 -29.89
C GLY A 454 28.45 -1.94 -31.01
N ALA A 455 29.08 -1.70 -32.15
CA ALA A 455 29.01 -2.55 -33.35
C ALA A 455 29.94 -3.78 -33.26
N GLY A 456 29.47 -4.93 -33.75
CA GLY A 456 30.27 -6.12 -33.99
C GLY A 456 29.46 -7.25 -34.62
N ALA A 457 29.78 -7.59 -35.87
CA ALA A 457 29.03 -8.53 -36.71
C ALA A 457 29.23 -10.02 -36.31
N GLY A 458 28.14 -10.77 -36.29
CA GLY A 458 28.09 -12.24 -36.20
C GLY A 458 26.66 -12.74 -36.32
N ALA A 459 26.35 -13.47 -37.39
CA ALA A 459 25.00 -13.92 -37.74
C ALA A 459 24.44 -15.00 -36.77
N GLY A 460 23.16 -14.91 -36.41
CA GLY A 460 22.36 -16.03 -35.93
C GLY A 460 21.75 -15.91 -34.52
N ALA A 461 20.80 -14.99 -34.32
CA ALA A 461 19.65 -15.04 -33.40
C ALA A 461 18.97 -13.66 -33.48
N GLY A 462 17.66 -13.61 -33.77
CA GLY A 462 16.93 -12.37 -34.07
C GLY A 462 17.08 -11.32 -32.97
N GLN A 463 17.80 -10.25 -33.25
CA GLN A 463 17.82 -9.04 -32.45
C GLN A 463 16.40 -8.48 -32.48
N ALA A 464 15.76 -8.30 -31.32
CA ALA A 464 14.43 -7.72 -31.25
C ALA A 464 14.46 -6.35 -31.95
N ASP A 465 13.76 -6.21 -33.07
CA ASP A 465 13.66 -4.96 -33.80
C ASP A 465 13.02 -3.92 -32.87
N HIS A 466 13.83 -2.99 -32.36
CA HIS A 466 13.32 -1.90 -31.54
C HIS A 466 12.46 -0.99 -32.43
N ILE A 467 11.17 -0.95 -32.17
CA ILE A 467 10.22 -0.08 -32.86
C ILE A 467 10.32 1.34 -32.28
N ASP A 468 10.67 2.32 -33.12
CA ASP A 468 10.64 3.74 -32.74
C ASP A 468 9.20 4.28 -32.76
N LEU A 469 8.57 4.26 -31.58
CA LEU A 469 7.21 4.76 -31.39
C LEU A 469 7.08 6.26 -31.68
N ALA A 470 8.14 7.06 -31.49
CA ALA A 470 8.08 8.49 -31.77
C ALA A 470 8.02 8.74 -33.29
N ALA A 471 8.81 7.98 -34.06
CA ALA A 471 8.77 8.02 -35.51
C ALA A 471 7.39 7.56 -36.06
N LEU A 472 6.85 6.45 -35.56
CA LEU A 472 5.51 5.97 -35.95
C LEU A 472 4.41 6.98 -35.59
N SER A 473 4.48 7.59 -34.40
CA SER A 473 3.52 8.61 -34.00
C SER A 473 3.63 9.89 -34.84
N ALA A 474 4.79 10.19 -35.42
CA ALA A 474 4.94 11.30 -36.36
C ALA A 474 4.37 10.97 -37.74
N GLN A 475 4.46 9.71 -38.16
CA GLN A 475 3.91 9.22 -39.44
C GLN A 475 2.38 9.04 -39.40
N CYS A 476 1.80 8.74 -38.23
CA CYS A 476 0.36 8.55 -38.03
C CYS A 476 -0.35 9.84 -37.54
N GLN A 477 -0.40 10.89 -38.37
CA GLN A 477 -1.06 12.17 -38.02
C GLN A 477 -2.23 12.56 -38.93
N GLU A 478 -2.64 11.70 -39.87
CA GLU A 478 -3.66 12.07 -40.87
C GLU A 478 -5.07 12.07 -40.31
N ARG A 479 -5.40 11.05 -39.50
CA ARG A 479 -6.69 10.94 -38.80
C ARG A 479 -6.46 10.38 -37.41
N SER A 480 -7.34 10.79 -36.50
CA SER A 480 -7.44 10.24 -35.16
C SER A 480 -8.90 9.91 -34.86
N LEU A 481 -9.13 8.75 -34.27
CA LEU A 481 -10.42 8.29 -33.80
C LEU A 481 -10.31 7.93 -32.31
N ALA A 482 -11.14 8.57 -31.49
CA ALA A 482 -11.20 8.27 -30.06
C ALA A 482 -11.92 6.94 -29.81
N GLY A 483 -11.52 6.20 -28.78
CA GLY A 483 -12.05 4.88 -28.42
C GLY A 483 -13.58 4.78 -28.47
N PRO A 484 -14.35 5.68 -27.83
CA PRO A 484 -15.82 5.62 -27.88
C PRO A 484 -16.39 5.64 -29.30
N ALA A 485 -15.81 6.42 -30.20
CA ALA A 485 -16.23 6.46 -31.59
C ALA A 485 -15.86 5.17 -32.35
N CYS A 486 -14.72 4.54 -32.02
CA CYS A 486 -14.37 3.21 -32.55
C CYS A 486 -15.42 2.17 -32.17
N TYR A 487 -15.84 2.12 -30.91
CA TYR A 487 -16.83 1.12 -30.45
C TYR A 487 -18.24 1.37 -31.00
N GLU A 488 -18.63 2.62 -31.27
CA GLU A 488 -19.86 2.91 -32.01
C GLU A 488 -19.82 2.35 -33.44
N LEU A 489 -18.68 2.45 -34.14
CA LEU A 489 -18.50 1.87 -35.47
C LEU A 489 -18.55 0.34 -35.43
N PHE A 490 -17.84 -0.28 -34.48
CA PHE A 490 -17.86 -1.73 -34.28
C PHE A 490 -19.27 -2.24 -34.00
N LEU A 491 -20.02 -1.56 -33.12
CA LEU A 491 -21.41 -1.90 -32.84
C LEU A 491 -22.28 -1.83 -34.11
N GLY A 492 -22.04 -0.83 -34.96
CA GLY A 492 -22.74 -0.65 -36.24
C GLY A 492 -22.54 -1.79 -37.25
N VAL A 493 -21.44 -2.56 -37.14
CA VAL A 493 -21.16 -3.74 -37.97
C VAL A 493 -21.44 -5.07 -37.25
N GLY A 494 -22.05 -5.01 -36.06
CA GLY A 494 -22.44 -6.19 -35.27
C GLY A 494 -21.35 -6.72 -34.33
N LEU A 495 -20.30 -5.94 -34.04
CA LEU A 495 -19.27 -6.24 -33.05
C LEU A 495 -19.59 -5.47 -31.75
N ALA A 496 -20.28 -6.14 -30.83
CA ALA A 496 -20.68 -5.58 -29.55
C ALA A 496 -19.63 -5.89 -28.47
N TYR A 497 -18.69 -4.96 -28.28
CA TYR A 497 -17.71 -5.00 -27.20
C TYR A 497 -18.25 -4.37 -25.92
N GLY A 498 -18.29 -5.14 -24.83
CA GLY A 498 -18.63 -4.65 -23.50
C GLY A 498 -17.43 -4.02 -22.77
N PRO A 499 -17.63 -3.42 -21.59
CA PRO A 499 -16.62 -2.62 -20.88
C PRO A 499 -15.25 -3.29 -20.69
N ALA A 500 -15.21 -4.61 -20.51
CA ALA A 500 -13.97 -5.36 -20.30
C ALA A 500 -13.15 -5.57 -21.58
N MET A 501 -13.77 -5.47 -22.77
CA MET A 501 -13.12 -5.63 -24.07
C MET A 501 -12.89 -4.30 -24.80
N GLN A 502 -13.17 -3.17 -24.12
CA GLN A 502 -12.97 -1.83 -24.65
C GLN A 502 -11.60 -1.23 -24.27
N ALA A 503 -10.50 -1.80 -24.79
CA ALA A 503 -9.13 -1.37 -24.46
C ALA A 503 -8.57 -0.21 -25.30
N VAL A 504 -9.09 0.01 -26.53
CA VAL A 504 -8.69 1.11 -27.41
C VAL A 504 -9.03 2.48 -26.81
N VAL A 505 -8.00 3.30 -26.61
CA VAL A 505 -8.11 4.70 -26.18
C VAL A 505 -8.18 5.62 -27.39
N GLU A 506 -7.32 5.39 -28.38
CA GLU A 506 -7.22 6.20 -29.60
C GLU A 506 -6.61 5.35 -30.72
N ILE A 507 -7.09 5.53 -31.96
CA ILE A 507 -6.47 5.00 -33.17
C ILE A 507 -6.02 6.17 -34.03
N ARG A 508 -4.77 6.17 -34.47
CA ARG A 508 -4.23 7.14 -35.42
C ARG A 508 -3.80 6.47 -36.71
N THR A 509 -4.06 7.10 -37.85
CA THR A 509 -3.67 6.57 -39.16
C THR A 509 -2.69 7.51 -39.87
N GLY A 510 -1.88 6.94 -40.75
CA GLY A 510 -1.03 7.70 -41.66
C GLY A 510 -0.38 6.79 -42.69
N HIS A 511 0.75 7.23 -43.24
CA HIS A 511 1.50 6.45 -44.21
C HIS A 511 2.99 6.41 -43.86
N ASP A 512 3.64 5.31 -44.21
CA ASP A 512 5.10 5.17 -44.12
C ASP A 512 5.81 5.95 -45.24
N ALA A 513 7.16 5.92 -45.22
CA ALA A 513 7.98 6.60 -46.22
C ALA A 513 7.79 6.06 -47.66
N GLN A 514 7.19 4.87 -47.80
CA GLN A 514 6.89 4.20 -49.06
C GLN A 514 5.42 4.38 -49.48
N GLY A 515 4.63 5.12 -48.70
CA GLY A 515 3.21 5.37 -48.95
C GLY A 515 2.29 4.22 -48.57
N GLN A 516 2.74 3.26 -47.75
CA GLN A 516 1.87 2.21 -47.20
C GLN A 516 1.10 2.72 -45.99
N VAL A 517 -0.18 2.36 -45.90
CA VAL A 517 -1.04 2.73 -44.78
C VAL A 517 -0.49 2.15 -43.49
N GLN A 518 -0.42 2.98 -42.45
CA GLN A 518 -0.04 2.60 -41.09
C GLN A 518 -1.12 3.01 -40.10
N VAL A 519 -1.21 2.23 -39.02
CA VAL A 519 -2.10 2.50 -37.90
C VAL A 519 -1.34 2.38 -36.58
N LEU A 520 -1.53 3.34 -35.69
CA LEU A 520 -1.00 3.36 -34.34
C LEU A 520 -2.15 3.42 -33.33
N GLY A 521 -2.38 2.33 -32.61
CA GLY A 521 -3.38 2.23 -31.55
C GLY A 521 -2.78 2.49 -30.17
N GLN A 522 -3.36 3.42 -29.42
CA GLN A 522 -3.10 3.55 -27.99
C GLN A 522 -4.10 2.68 -27.22
N LEU A 523 -3.58 1.74 -26.43
CA LEU A 523 -4.39 0.80 -25.65
C LEU A 523 -4.21 1.04 -24.15
N LYS A 524 -5.25 0.78 -23.38
CA LYS A 524 -5.23 0.78 -21.93
C LYS A 524 -6.08 -0.37 -21.41
N LEU A 525 -5.57 -1.09 -20.42
CA LEU A 525 -6.33 -2.13 -19.75
C LEU A 525 -7.56 -1.51 -19.07
N PRO A 526 -8.80 -1.96 -19.37
CA PRO A 526 -9.99 -1.41 -18.75
C PRO A 526 -10.00 -1.63 -17.23
N SER A 527 -10.44 -0.63 -16.46
CA SER A 527 -10.43 -0.69 -15.00
C SER A 527 -11.28 -1.82 -14.42
N VAL A 528 -12.29 -2.29 -15.16
CA VAL A 528 -13.15 -3.41 -14.77
C VAL A 528 -12.43 -4.78 -14.74
N VAL A 529 -11.26 -4.88 -15.38
CA VAL A 529 -10.42 -6.10 -15.45
C VAL A 529 -8.99 -5.85 -14.99
N GLU A 530 -8.72 -4.74 -14.31
CA GLU A 530 -7.37 -4.40 -13.83
C GLU A 530 -6.83 -5.45 -12.84
N THR A 531 -7.72 -6.06 -12.06
CA THR A 531 -7.39 -7.12 -11.10
C THR A 531 -7.04 -8.46 -11.75
N SER A 532 -7.45 -8.71 -13.00
CA SER A 532 -7.06 -9.92 -13.75
C SER A 532 -5.71 -9.80 -14.45
N GLY A 533 -5.10 -8.61 -14.46
CA GLY A 533 -3.84 -8.32 -15.17
C GLY A 533 -2.69 -9.27 -14.86
N GLN A 534 -2.59 -9.76 -13.61
CA GLN A 534 -1.50 -10.66 -13.19
C GLN A 534 -1.68 -12.11 -13.64
N ALA A 535 -2.89 -12.51 -14.04
CA ALA A 535 -3.19 -13.89 -14.39
C ALA A 535 -2.83 -14.23 -15.86
N PHE A 536 -2.66 -13.23 -16.73
CA PHE A 536 -2.44 -13.42 -18.16
C PHE A 536 -1.13 -12.75 -18.60
N THR A 537 -0.30 -13.45 -19.39
CA THR A 537 0.83 -12.82 -20.08
C THR A 537 0.33 -12.05 -21.31
N LEU A 538 -0.52 -12.69 -22.12
CA LEU A 538 -1.23 -12.06 -23.23
C LEU A 538 -2.66 -11.71 -22.77
N HIS A 539 -2.84 -10.58 -22.08
CA HIS A 539 -4.15 -10.22 -21.51
C HIS A 539 -5.23 -10.07 -22.61
N PRO A 540 -6.39 -10.76 -22.50
CA PRO A 540 -7.42 -10.79 -23.56
C PRO A 540 -7.82 -9.41 -24.07
N SER A 541 -8.12 -8.47 -23.17
CA SER A 541 -8.55 -7.11 -23.52
C SER A 541 -7.51 -6.32 -24.30
N LEU A 542 -6.23 -6.41 -23.92
CA LEU A 542 -5.16 -5.65 -24.58
C LEU A 542 -4.81 -6.27 -25.94
N MET A 543 -4.72 -7.58 -26.00
CA MET A 543 -4.42 -8.30 -27.24
C MET A 543 -5.54 -8.13 -28.26
N ASP A 544 -6.80 -8.23 -27.83
CA ASP A 544 -7.93 -8.02 -28.72
C ASP A 544 -8.02 -6.55 -29.14
N GLY A 545 -7.77 -5.61 -28.21
CA GLY A 545 -7.64 -4.19 -28.54
C GLY A 545 -6.57 -3.89 -29.60
N ALA A 546 -5.48 -4.65 -29.63
CA ALA A 546 -4.47 -4.53 -30.69
C ALA A 546 -4.99 -4.99 -32.05
N LEU A 547 -5.79 -6.06 -32.11
CA LEU A 547 -6.46 -6.50 -33.34
C LEU A 547 -7.54 -5.50 -33.77
N GLN A 548 -8.35 -5.00 -32.83
CA GLN A 548 -9.36 -3.98 -33.07
C GLN A 548 -8.74 -2.72 -33.69
N ALA A 549 -7.54 -2.33 -33.28
CA ALA A 549 -6.84 -1.18 -33.85
C ALA A 549 -6.50 -1.37 -35.35
N THR A 550 -6.49 -2.60 -35.86
CA THR A 550 -6.18 -2.91 -37.26
C THR A 550 -7.41 -3.25 -38.13
N ALA A 551 -8.59 -3.36 -37.50
CA ALA A 551 -9.86 -3.68 -38.16
C ALA A 551 -10.50 -2.44 -38.78
#